data_AF-A0A1W1CS22-F1
#
_entry.id   AF-A0A1W1CS22-F1
#
_cell.length_a   1.000
_cell.length_b   1.000
_cell.length_c   1.000
_cell.angle_alpha   90.00
_cell.angle_beta   90.00
_cell.angle_gamma   90.00
#
_symmetry.space_group_name_H-M   'P 1'
#
loop_
_entity.id
_entity.type
_entity.pdbx_description
1 polymer ?
#
loop_
_entity_poly.entity_id
_entity_poly.type
_entity_poly.pdbx_seq_one_letter_code
_entity_poly.pdbx_strand_id
1 'polypeptide(L)'
;MKKLFLIIGAPGSGKTTDASIIAEKNENIVHYSTGDMLREEVASGSELGKEIESYISKGALVPLEIIVNTIVSAINNAPVDNVLIDGYPRSTEQMTAFDELVSKEDNIELTSVIEVRVSEEVARQRILGRRAEAAPGEERSDDSEEVFNDRMKIYTDPLAEIQKFYTDKNLLEVIDGARTLEVVVADMEAFVKSKI
;
A
#
# COMPACT_ATOMS: atom_id res chain seq x y z
N MET A 1 11.62 17.83 5.81
CA MET A 1 11.31 17.23 4.50
C MET A 1 10.86 15.81 4.80
N LYS A 2 9.67 15.43 4.35
CA LYS A 2 9.10 14.10 4.55
C LYS A 2 9.77 13.12 3.59
N LYS A 3 10.38 12.06 4.13
CA LYS A 3 10.90 10.93 3.35
C LYS A 3 9.80 9.90 3.19
N LEU A 4 9.36 9.69 1.97
CA LEU A 4 8.28 8.79 1.62
C LEU A 4 8.80 7.48 1.03
N PHE A 5 8.30 6.37 1.54
CA PHE A 5 8.47 5.05 0.96
C PHE A 5 7.10 4.50 0.58
N LEU A 6 6.92 4.16 -0.70
CA LEU A 6 5.73 3.47 -1.16
C LEU A 6 5.96 1.96 -1.08
N ILE A 7 4.97 1.20 -0.66
CA ILE A 7 5.04 -0.26 -0.57
C ILE A 7 3.95 -0.87 -1.45
N ILE A 8 4.40 -1.55 -2.52
CA ILE A 8 3.54 -2.24 -3.47
C ILE A 8 3.69 -3.76 -3.31
N GLY A 9 2.67 -4.49 -3.72
CA GLY A 9 2.69 -5.95 -3.65
C GLY A 9 1.28 -6.52 -3.76
N ALA A 10 1.20 -7.77 -4.23
CA ALA A 10 -0.04 -8.50 -4.45
C ALA A 10 -0.96 -8.48 -3.21
N PRO A 11 -2.29 -8.59 -3.37
CA PRO A 11 -3.14 -8.94 -2.24
C PRO A 11 -2.63 -10.25 -1.61
N GLY A 12 -2.37 -10.25 -0.29
CA GLY A 12 -1.77 -11.42 0.40
C GLY A 12 -0.24 -11.44 0.46
N SER A 13 0.45 -10.42 -0.07
CA SER A 13 1.93 -10.32 -0.02
C SER A 13 2.51 -10.15 1.38
N GLY A 14 1.77 -9.58 2.34
CA GLY A 14 2.28 -9.26 3.68
C GLY A 14 2.60 -7.77 3.90
N LYS A 15 2.64 -6.96 2.83
CA LYS A 15 3.06 -5.55 2.87
C LYS A 15 2.52 -4.69 4.02
N THR A 16 1.23 -4.80 4.34
CA THR A 16 0.59 -4.01 5.40
C THR A 16 1.09 -4.46 6.78
N THR A 17 1.22 -5.77 6.98
CA THR A 17 1.77 -6.36 8.22
C THR A 17 3.23 -5.96 8.38
N ASP A 18 4.03 -6.07 7.32
CA ASP A 18 5.44 -5.70 7.34
C ASP A 18 5.62 -4.23 7.74
N ALA A 19 4.89 -3.32 7.07
CA ALA A 19 4.96 -1.88 7.32
C ALA A 19 4.50 -1.49 8.72
N SER A 20 3.41 -2.10 9.23
CA SER A 20 2.90 -1.85 10.57
C SER A 20 3.94 -2.22 11.63
N ILE A 21 4.55 -3.41 11.51
CA ILE A 21 5.58 -3.88 12.46
C ILE A 21 6.79 -2.95 12.43
N ILE A 22 7.20 -2.48 11.23
CA ILE A 22 8.32 -1.54 11.11
C ILE A 22 8.00 -0.21 11.81
N ALA A 23 6.80 0.33 11.64
CA ALA A 23 6.38 1.57 12.30
C ALA A 23 6.31 1.39 13.83
N GLU A 24 5.74 0.29 14.32
CA GLU A 24 5.67 0.00 15.76
C GLU A 24 7.06 -0.11 16.43
N LYS A 25 8.05 -0.64 15.70
CA LYS A 25 9.42 -0.79 16.20
C LYS A 25 10.25 0.50 16.17
N ASN A 26 9.77 1.55 15.49
CA ASN A 26 10.57 2.74 15.17
C ASN A 26 9.78 4.03 15.37
N GLU A 27 10.05 4.74 16.48
CA GLU A 27 9.34 5.98 16.85
C GLU A 27 9.44 7.10 15.81
N ASN A 28 10.41 7.04 14.88
CA ASN A 28 10.61 8.02 13.82
C ASN A 28 9.99 7.62 12.47
N ILE A 29 9.25 6.51 12.41
CA ILE A 29 8.57 6.00 11.21
C ILE A 29 7.06 5.89 11.48
N VAL A 30 6.24 6.37 10.57
CA VAL A 30 4.79 6.15 10.59
C VAL A 30 4.35 5.37 9.36
N HIS A 31 3.31 4.55 9.52
CA HIS A 31 2.72 3.77 8.43
C HIS A 31 1.27 4.20 8.20
N TYR A 32 0.91 4.35 6.93
CA TYR A 32 -0.46 4.53 6.47
C TYR A 32 -0.82 3.49 5.42
N SER A 33 -1.92 2.79 5.64
CA SER A 33 -2.51 1.89 4.65
C SER A 33 -3.57 2.64 3.86
N THR A 34 -3.42 2.72 2.53
CA THR A 34 -4.45 3.37 1.69
C THR A 34 -5.79 2.67 1.83
N GLY A 35 -5.79 1.34 2.04
CA GLY A 35 -7.03 0.60 2.28
C GLY A 35 -7.70 0.98 3.61
N ASP A 36 -6.91 1.17 4.67
CA ASP A 36 -7.45 1.54 5.99
C ASP A 36 -7.92 2.99 6.02
N MET A 37 -7.14 3.94 5.47
CA MET A 37 -7.56 5.34 5.36
C MET A 37 -8.92 5.49 4.68
N LEU A 38 -9.16 4.73 3.60
CA LEU A 38 -10.44 4.77 2.91
C LEU A 38 -11.56 4.10 3.72
N ARG A 39 -11.28 3.00 4.43
CA ARG A 39 -12.28 2.35 5.30
C ARG A 39 -12.65 3.22 6.49
N GLU A 40 -11.69 3.94 7.07
CA GLU A 40 -11.92 4.91 8.12
C GLU A 40 -12.81 6.06 7.62
N GLU A 41 -12.57 6.56 6.40
CA GLU A 41 -13.43 7.56 5.79
C GLU A 41 -14.86 7.03 5.57
N VAL A 42 -15.03 5.79 5.10
CA VAL A 42 -16.34 5.12 5.02
C VAL A 42 -17.01 5.04 6.38
N ALA A 43 -16.27 4.61 7.41
CA ALA A 43 -16.78 4.46 8.77
C ALA A 43 -17.19 5.79 9.42
N SER A 44 -16.62 6.91 8.97
CA SER A 44 -17.01 8.25 9.43
C SER A 44 -18.46 8.63 9.06
N GLY A 45 -19.04 7.98 8.04
CA GLY A 45 -20.37 8.28 7.53
C GLY A 45 -20.48 9.60 6.75
N SER A 46 -19.34 10.23 6.40
CA SER A 46 -19.29 11.45 5.60
C SER A 46 -19.86 11.22 4.18
N GLU A 47 -20.20 12.30 3.47
CA GLU A 47 -20.64 12.18 2.06
C GLU A 47 -19.53 11.58 1.19
N LEU A 48 -18.27 11.92 1.45
CA LEU A 48 -17.11 11.32 0.79
C LEU A 48 -16.99 9.83 1.12
N GLY A 49 -17.21 9.44 2.38
CA GLY A 49 -17.22 8.05 2.82
C GLY A 49 -18.27 7.21 2.11
N LYS A 50 -19.49 7.72 1.95
CA LYS A 50 -20.55 7.05 1.17
C LYS A 50 -20.19 6.86 -0.30
N GLU A 51 -19.55 7.85 -0.90
CA GLU A 51 -19.05 7.75 -2.27
C GLU A 51 -17.97 6.64 -2.37
N ILE A 52 -16.98 6.66 -1.48
CA ILE A 52 -15.89 5.67 -1.40
C ILE A 52 -16.43 4.25 -1.21
N GLU A 53 -17.43 4.06 -0.34
CA GLU A 53 -18.05 2.76 -0.05
C GLU A 53 -18.57 2.08 -1.33
N SER A 54 -19.13 2.87 -2.25
CA SER A 54 -19.70 2.37 -3.51
C SER A 54 -18.66 1.73 -4.45
N TYR A 55 -17.38 2.07 -4.28
CA TYR A 55 -16.25 1.49 -5.01
C TYR A 55 -15.64 0.31 -4.26
N ILE A 56 -15.35 0.47 -2.96
CA ILE A 56 -14.67 -0.55 -2.15
C ILE A 56 -15.47 -1.84 -2.03
N SER A 57 -16.79 -1.73 -1.81
CA SER A 57 -17.69 -2.89 -1.70
C SER A 57 -17.70 -3.79 -2.95
N LYS A 58 -17.23 -3.29 -4.09
CA LYS A 58 -17.16 -3.99 -5.38
C LYS A 58 -15.73 -4.35 -5.80
N GLY A 59 -14.74 -4.11 -4.93
CA GLY A 59 -13.33 -4.26 -5.28
C GLY A 59 -12.82 -3.26 -6.32
N ALA A 60 -13.56 -2.19 -6.60
CA ALA A 60 -13.20 -1.17 -7.59
C ALA A 60 -12.22 -0.13 -7.02
N LEU A 61 -11.55 0.60 -7.93
CA LEU A 61 -10.70 1.73 -7.56
C LEU A 61 -11.54 2.98 -7.26
N VAL A 62 -11.21 3.65 -6.16
CA VAL A 62 -11.74 4.99 -5.82
C VAL A 62 -11.20 6.02 -6.83
N PRO A 63 -11.95 7.09 -7.15
CA PRO A 63 -11.50 8.14 -8.05
C PRO A 63 -10.11 8.70 -7.72
N LEU A 64 -9.35 8.98 -8.78
CA LEU A 64 -7.94 9.37 -8.72
C LEU A 64 -7.67 10.57 -7.80
N GLU A 65 -8.46 11.64 -7.97
CA GLU A 65 -8.30 12.88 -7.22
C GLU A 65 -8.49 12.68 -5.71
N ILE A 66 -9.50 11.89 -5.31
CA ILE A 66 -9.76 11.56 -3.91
C ILE A 66 -8.54 10.85 -3.30
N ILE A 67 -8.03 9.81 -3.99
CA ILE A 67 -6.92 9.01 -3.49
C ILE A 67 -5.65 9.84 -3.33
N VAL A 68 -5.30 10.61 -4.37
CA VAL A 68 -4.08 11.42 -4.40
C VAL A 68 -4.12 12.47 -3.28
N ASN A 69 -5.23 13.18 -3.12
CA ASN A 69 -5.39 14.20 -2.09
C ASN A 69 -5.33 13.60 -0.66
N THR A 70 -5.96 12.44 -0.45
CA THR A 70 -5.91 11.73 0.84
C THR A 70 -4.47 11.35 1.19
N ILE A 71 -3.70 10.82 0.24
CA ILE A 71 -2.31 10.43 0.46
C ILE A 71 -1.43 11.63 0.77
N VAL A 72 -1.52 12.71 -0.01
CA VAL A 72 -0.72 13.93 0.21
C VAL A 72 -1.05 14.56 1.57
N SER A 73 -2.33 14.62 1.93
CA SER A 73 -2.78 15.09 3.23
C SER A 73 -2.20 14.23 4.37
N ALA A 74 -2.20 12.89 4.22
CA ALA A 74 -1.61 11.99 5.21
C ALA A 74 -0.10 12.22 5.39
N ILE A 75 0.64 12.41 4.29
CA ILE A 75 2.09 12.69 4.34
C ILE A 75 2.36 14.02 5.05
N ASN A 76 1.62 15.07 4.69
CA ASN A 76 1.80 16.41 5.25
C ASN A 76 1.46 16.47 6.74
N ASN A 77 0.42 15.75 7.17
CA ASN A 77 -0.02 15.68 8.56
C ASN A 77 0.72 14.60 9.39
N ALA A 78 1.65 13.86 8.79
CA ALA A 78 2.41 12.83 9.48
C ALA A 78 3.16 13.41 10.69
N PRO A 79 3.08 12.78 11.88
CA PRO A 79 3.72 13.29 13.10
C PRO A 79 5.25 13.18 13.06
N VAL A 80 5.80 12.38 12.14
CA VAL A 80 7.23 12.12 11.94
C VAL A 80 7.60 12.28 10.48
N ASP A 81 8.90 12.36 10.20
CA ASP A 81 9.38 12.67 8.86
C ASP A 81 9.49 11.47 7.92
N ASN A 82 9.52 10.24 8.45
CA ASN A 82 9.62 9.04 7.61
C ASN A 82 8.27 8.35 7.52
N VAL A 83 7.74 8.27 6.31
CA VAL A 83 6.37 7.83 6.05
C VAL A 83 6.40 6.59 5.14
N LEU A 84 5.80 5.50 5.60
CA LEU A 84 5.53 4.30 4.80
C LEU A 84 4.07 4.35 4.34
N ILE A 85 3.82 4.20 3.04
CA ILE A 85 2.46 4.08 2.52
C ILE A 85 2.32 2.79 1.73
N ASP A 86 1.42 1.90 2.15
CA ASP A 86 1.15 0.66 1.44
C ASP A 86 -0.13 0.69 0.62
N GLY A 87 -0.11 -0.05 -0.50
CA GLY A 87 -1.27 -0.22 -1.36
C GLY A 87 -1.47 0.90 -2.39
N TYR A 88 -0.42 1.68 -2.69
CA TYR A 88 -0.39 2.74 -3.69
C TYR A 88 0.97 2.79 -4.43
N PRO A 89 1.02 3.11 -5.74
CA PRO A 89 -0.10 3.26 -6.66
C PRO A 89 -0.69 1.91 -7.10
N ARG A 90 -1.95 1.91 -7.55
CA ARG A 90 -2.68 0.74 -8.09
C ARG A 90 -3.00 0.85 -9.57
N SER A 91 -2.61 1.94 -10.23
CA SER A 91 -2.75 2.12 -11.68
C SER A 91 -1.65 3.06 -12.19
N THR A 92 -1.44 3.07 -13.50
CA THR A 92 -0.45 3.94 -14.14
C THR A 92 -0.88 5.41 -14.10
N GLU A 93 -2.19 5.67 -14.10
CA GLU A 93 -2.75 7.01 -13.89
C GLU A 93 -2.48 7.51 -12.46
N GLN A 94 -2.65 6.64 -11.46
CA GLN A 94 -2.28 6.96 -10.07
C GLN A 94 -0.80 7.29 -9.95
N MET A 95 0.07 6.44 -10.49
CA MET A 95 1.51 6.66 -10.50
C MET A 95 1.89 8.00 -11.14
N THR A 96 1.34 8.30 -12.32
CA THR A 96 1.66 9.52 -13.07
C THR A 96 1.18 10.78 -12.35
N ALA A 97 -0.06 10.75 -11.84
CA ALA A 97 -0.64 11.89 -11.11
C ALA A 97 0.10 12.15 -9.79
N PHE A 98 0.50 11.09 -9.09
CA PHE A 98 1.30 11.21 -7.87
C PHE A 98 2.66 11.85 -8.13
N ASP A 99 3.37 11.35 -9.15
CA ASP A 99 4.69 11.85 -9.49
C ASP A 99 4.64 13.34 -9.87
N GLU A 100 3.62 13.73 -10.66
CA GLU A 100 3.41 15.13 -11.01
C GLU A 100 3.11 15.99 -9.77
N LEU A 101 2.25 15.52 -8.86
CA LEU A 101 1.90 16.28 -7.67
C LEU A 101 3.09 16.41 -6.72
N VAL A 102 3.76 15.30 -6.39
CA VAL A 102 4.94 15.32 -5.51
C VAL A 102 6.05 16.19 -6.08
N SER A 103 6.21 16.25 -7.41
CA SER A 103 7.18 17.16 -8.03
C SER A 103 6.93 18.66 -7.78
N LYS A 104 5.72 19.03 -7.32
CA LYS A 104 5.31 20.39 -6.98
C LYS A 104 5.35 20.67 -5.47
N GLU A 105 5.58 19.65 -4.64
CA GLU A 105 5.63 19.75 -3.18
C GLU A 105 7.09 19.84 -2.72
N ASP A 106 7.50 21.00 -2.21
CA ASP A 106 8.90 21.22 -1.77
C ASP A 106 9.27 20.43 -0.49
N ASN A 107 8.28 19.88 0.21
CA ASN A 107 8.44 19.22 1.50
C ASN A 107 8.32 17.70 1.45
N ILE A 108 8.10 17.08 0.29
CA ILE A 108 7.94 15.62 0.13
C ILE A 108 9.01 15.07 -0.81
N GLU A 109 9.75 14.07 -0.35
CA GLU A 109 10.74 13.33 -1.15
C GLU A 109 10.30 11.87 -1.27
N LEU A 110 9.96 11.42 -2.48
CA LEU A 110 9.80 9.99 -2.75
C LEU A 110 11.17 9.31 -2.72
N THR A 111 11.47 8.64 -1.60
CA THR A 111 12.77 8.04 -1.32
C THR A 111 12.93 6.67 -1.98
N SER A 112 11.88 5.84 -2.00
CA SER A 112 11.89 4.54 -2.67
C SER A 112 10.48 3.98 -2.85
N VAL A 113 10.35 3.02 -3.77
CA VAL A 113 9.19 2.14 -3.93
C VAL A 113 9.64 0.70 -3.67
N ILE A 114 9.08 0.07 -2.64
CA ILE A 114 9.42 -1.27 -2.19
C ILE A 114 8.36 -2.25 -2.70
N GLU A 115 8.74 -3.18 -3.56
CA GLU A 115 7.89 -4.27 -4.01
C GLU A 115 8.08 -5.50 -3.11
N VAL A 116 7.03 -5.89 -2.38
CA VAL A 116 6.97 -7.17 -1.66
C VAL A 116 6.50 -8.24 -2.65
N ARG A 117 7.45 -8.98 -3.21
CA ARG A 117 7.19 -9.96 -4.27
C ARG A 117 6.88 -11.33 -3.70
N VAL A 118 5.74 -11.89 -4.11
CA VAL A 118 5.34 -13.27 -3.86
C VAL A 118 4.74 -13.87 -5.12
N SER A 119 4.71 -15.20 -5.24
CA SER A 119 3.94 -15.85 -6.30
C SER A 119 2.44 -15.68 -6.06
N GLU A 120 1.64 -15.70 -7.14
CA GLU A 120 0.17 -15.67 -7.04
C GLU A 120 -0.35 -16.78 -6.13
N GLU A 121 0.21 -17.99 -6.23
CA GLU A 121 -0.18 -19.13 -5.39
C GLU A 121 0.04 -18.83 -3.90
N VAL A 122 1.21 -18.31 -3.52
CA VAL A 122 1.48 -17.94 -2.11
C VAL A 122 0.51 -16.84 -1.65
N ALA A 123 0.26 -15.85 -2.50
CA ALA A 123 -0.64 -14.75 -2.20
C ALA A 123 -2.09 -15.24 -1.99
N ARG A 124 -2.55 -16.16 -2.84
CA ARG A 124 -3.88 -16.80 -2.77
C ARG A 124 -4.03 -17.59 -1.48
N GLN A 125 -3.07 -18.46 -1.17
CA GLN A 125 -3.10 -19.27 0.05
C GLN A 125 -3.17 -18.41 1.31
N ARG A 126 -2.43 -17.29 1.36
CA ARG A 126 -2.46 -16.37 2.50
C ARG A 126 -3.81 -15.66 2.68
N ILE A 127 -4.47 -15.25 1.59
CA ILE A 127 -5.79 -14.62 1.66
C ILE A 127 -6.86 -15.62 2.11
N LEU A 128 -6.85 -16.83 1.55
CA LEU A 128 -7.78 -17.88 1.95
C LEU A 128 -7.56 -18.32 3.41
N GLY A 129 -6.30 -18.42 3.84
CA GLY A 129 -5.93 -18.69 5.22
C GLY A 129 -6.44 -17.62 6.19
N ARG A 130 -6.22 -16.32 5.88
CA ARG A 130 -6.70 -15.21 6.70
C ARG A 130 -8.21 -15.25 6.91
N ARG A 131 -8.97 -15.56 5.87
CA ARG A 131 -10.43 -15.69 5.97
C ARG A 131 -10.84 -16.87 6.86
N ALA A 132 -10.14 -18.00 6.75
CA ALA A 132 -10.43 -19.19 7.54
C ALA A 132 -10.10 -19.01 9.03
N GLU A 133 -9.11 -18.17 9.35
CA GLU A 133 -8.66 -17.87 10.71
C GLU A 133 -9.42 -16.70 11.36
N ALA A 134 -10.19 -15.93 10.59
CA ALA A 134 -10.95 -14.79 11.10
C ALA A 134 -12.04 -15.24 12.11
N ALA A 135 -12.18 -14.49 13.20
CA ALA A 135 -13.26 -14.72 14.15
C ALA A 135 -14.62 -14.43 13.48
N PRO A 136 -15.72 -15.07 13.93
CA PRO A 136 -17.04 -14.81 13.37
C PRO A 136 -17.41 -13.33 13.48
N GLY A 137 -17.68 -12.68 12.33
CA GLY A 137 -17.98 -11.25 12.22
C GLY A 137 -16.77 -10.35 11.98
N GLU A 138 -15.55 -10.89 11.99
CA GLU A 138 -14.31 -10.18 11.65
C GLU A 138 -13.80 -10.54 10.24
N GLU A 139 -14.52 -11.39 9.51
CA GLU A 139 -14.19 -11.72 8.14
C GLU A 139 -14.27 -10.46 7.27
N ARG A 140 -13.19 -10.17 6.55
CA ARG A 140 -13.25 -9.09 5.57
C ARG A 140 -14.12 -9.53 4.41
N SER A 141 -15.07 -8.67 4.03
CA SER A 141 -15.96 -8.93 2.90
C SER A 141 -15.23 -9.11 1.57
N ASP A 142 -14.00 -8.58 1.46
CA ASP A 142 -13.13 -8.63 0.29
C ASP A 142 -12.13 -9.81 0.26
N ASP A 143 -12.28 -10.81 1.14
CA ASP A 143 -11.43 -12.01 1.19
C ASP A 143 -12.07 -13.23 0.51
N SER A 144 -12.94 -13.04 -0.49
CA SER A 144 -13.43 -14.15 -1.33
C SER A 144 -12.44 -14.48 -2.45
N GLU A 145 -12.55 -15.68 -3.00
CA GLU A 145 -11.73 -16.07 -4.16
C GLU A 145 -12.01 -15.20 -5.39
N GLU A 146 -13.27 -14.85 -5.62
CA GLU A 146 -13.67 -13.93 -6.70
C GLU A 146 -13.01 -12.56 -6.54
N VAL A 147 -13.11 -11.97 -5.34
CA VAL A 147 -12.51 -10.66 -5.05
C VAL A 147 -10.98 -10.74 -5.07
N PHE A 148 -10.38 -11.87 -4.67
CA PHE A 148 -8.94 -12.08 -4.83
C PHE A 148 -8.51 -12.00 -6.29
N ASN A 149 -9.23 -12.67 -7.20
CA ASN A 149 -8.90 -12.65 -8.62
C ASN A 149 -9.00 -11.24 -9.20
N ASP A 150 -10.07 -10.50 -8.87
CA ASP A 150 -10.24 -9.11 -9.32
C ASP A 150 -9.12 -8.20 -8.79
N ARG A 151 -8.78 -8.34 -7.51
CA ARG A 151 -7.68 -7.56 -6.89
C ARG A 151 -6.32 -7.94 -7.42
N MET A 152 -6.10 -9.22 -7.74
CA MET A 152 -4.87 -9.69 -8.36
C MET A 152 -4.73 -9.07 -9.74
N LYS A 153 -5.80 -9.07 -10.54
CA LYS A 153 -5.82 -8.42 -11.85
C LYS A 153 -5.51 -6.92 -11.76
N ILE A 154 -6.16 -6.21 -10.83
CA ILE A 154 -5.88 -4.78 -10.56
C ILE A 154 -4.40 -4.54 -10.22
N TYR A 155 -3.78 -5.48 -9.49
CA TYR A 155 -2.35 -5.39 -9.18
C TYR A 155 -1.47 -5.71 -10.41
N THR A 156 -1.76 -6.77 -11.15
CA THR A 156 -0.90 -7.27 -12.23
C THR A 156 -0.96 -6.45 -13.50
N ASP A 157 -2.14 -5.95 -13.87
CA ASP A 157 -2.37 -5.22 -15.13
C ASP A 157 -1.41 -4.02 -15.31
N PRO A 158 -1.24 -3.12 -14.31
CA PRO A 158 -0.32 -1.98 -14.43
C PRO A 158 1.12 -2.28 -13.96
N LEU A 159 1.38 -3.46 -13.39
CA LEU A 159 2.61 -3.71 -12.61
C LEU A 159 3.88 -3.51 -13.42
N ALA A 160 3.92 -4.02 -14.66
CA ALA A 160 5.11 -3.94 -15.50
C ALA A 160 5.49 -2.48 -15.82
N GLU A 161 4.50 -1.63 -16.05
CA GLU A 161 4.71 -0.20 -16.30
C GLU A 161 5.15 0.53 -15.04
N ILE A 162 4.53 0.23 -13.89
CA ILE A 162 4.92 0.78 -12.59
C ILE A 162 6.36 0.41 -12.23
N GLN A 163 6.72 -0.87 -12.38
CA GLN A 163 8.08 -1.37 -12.15
C GLN A 163 9.07 -0.65 -13.05
N LYS A 164 8.76 -0.56 -14.36
CA LYS A 164 9.64 0.12 -15.32
C LYS A 164 9.87 1.58 -14.92
N PHE A 165 8.79 2.31 -14.62
CA PHE A 165 8.87 3.72 -14.26
C PHE A 165 9.78 3.98 -13.06
N TYR A 166 9.59 3.23 -11.97
CA TYR A 166 10.40 3.41 -10.76
C TYR A 166 11.82 2.80 -10.89
N THR A 167 12.01 1.81 -11.74
CA THR A 167 13.35 1.30 -12.10
C THR A 167 14.15 2.36 -12.85
N ASP A 168 13.56 2.99 -13.87
CA ASP A 168 14.21 4.04 -14.66
C ASP A 168 14.65 5.24 -13.80
N LYS A 169 13.96 5.48 -12.67
CA LYS A 169 14.28 6.51 -11.68
C LYS A 169 15.25 6.06 -10.58
N ASN A 170 15.69 4.79 -10.57
CA ASN A 170 16.48 4.18 -9.49
C ASN A 170 15.79 4.22 -8.11
N LEU A 171 14.46 4.12 -8.09
CA LEU A 171 13.64 4.16 -6.86
C LEU A 171 13.09 2.79 -6.45
N LEU A 172 13.00 1.84 -7.38
CA LEU A 172 12.44 0.51 -7.12
C LEU A 172 13.42 -0.38 -6.35
N GLU A 173 12.97 -0.91 -5.21
CA GLU A 173 13.61 -1.98 -4.46
C GLU A 173 12.67 -3.19 -4.42
N VAL A 174 13.21 -4.40 -4.55
CA VAL A 174 12.40 -5.63 -4.57
C VAL A 174 12.80 -6.53 -3.42
N ILE A 175 11.85 -6.86 -2.56
CA ILE A 175 12.02 -7.75 -1.41
C ILE A 175 11.27 -9.06 -1.65
N ASP A 176 11.94 -10.18 -1.39
CA ASP A 176 11.33 -11.51 -1.45
C ASP A 176 10.38 -11.73 -0.26
N GLY A 177 9.09 -11.56 -0.50
CA GLY A 177 8.03 -11.74 0.49
C GLY A 177 7.63 -13.20 0.75
N ALA A 178 8.26 -14.17 0.08
CA ALA A 178 7.98 -15.60 0.30
C ALA A 178 8.72 -16.16 1.54
N ARG A 179 9.64 -15.39 2.13
CA ARG A 179 10.38 -15.74 3.34
C ARG A 179 9.51 -15.61 4.59
N THR A 180 10.06 -15.95 5.76
CA THR A 180 9.33 -15.79 7.03
C THR A 180 9.12 -14.32 7.35
N LEU A 181 8.07 -14.01 8.11
CA LEU A 181 7.71 -12.64 8.48
C LEU A 181 8.88 -11.89 9.12
N GLU A 182 9.59 -12.52 10.05
CA GLU A 182 10.71 -11.90 10.76
C GLU A 182 11.83 -11.48 9.82
N VAL A 183 12.07 -12.28 8.77
CA VAL A 183 13.11 -12.04 7.79
C VAL A 183 12.71 -10.93 6.83
N VAL A 184 11.47 -10.95 6.32
CA VAL A 184 10.94 -9.91 5.42
C VAL A 184 10.94 -8.55 6.12
N VAL A 185 10.44 -8.50 7.37
CA VAL A 185 10.46 -7.29 8.19
C VAL A 185 11.87 -6.79 8.43
N ALA A 186 12.82 -7.67 8.78
CA ALA A 186 14.20 -7.27 9.03
C ALA A 186 14.88 -6.72 7.77
N ASP A 187 14.70 -7.37 6.62
CA ASP A 187 15.28 -6.93 5.34
C ASP A 187 14.69 -5.57 4.92
N MET A 188 13.36 -5.41 5.02
CA MET A 188 12.68 -4.15 4.68
C MET A 188 13.05 -3.02 5.65
N GLU A 189 13.09 -3.29 6.95
CA GLU A 189 13.49 -2.31 7.97
C GLU A 189 14.93 -1.84 7.76
N ALA A 190 15.86 -2.77 7.50
CA ALA A 190 17.25 -2.44 7.23
C ALA A 190 17.39 -1.56 5.98
N PHE A 191 16.65 -1.88 4.92
CA PHE A 191 16.61 -1.06 3.71
C PHE A 191 16.08 0.35 3.99
N VAL A 192 14.91 0.47 4.64
CA VAL A 192 14.31 1.77 4.99
C VAL A 192 15.28 2.60 5.84
N LYS A 193 15.88 2.01 6.89
CA LYS A 193 16.86 2.69 7.75
C LYS A 193 18.11 3.14 7.01
N SER A 194 18.54 2.44 5.95
CA SER A 194 19.69 2.84 5.14
C SER A 194 19.46 4.12 4.33
N LYS A 195 18.20 4.57 4.22
CA LYS A 195 17.78 5.73 3.41
C LYS A 195 17.27 6.90 4.26
N ILE A 196 17.10 6.72 5.57
CA ILE A 196 16.65 7.76 6.51
C ILE A 196 17.83 8.60 7.00
#